data_AF-A0A0N7LPF5-F1
#
_entry.id   AF-A0A0N7LPF5-F1
#
_cell.length_a   1.000
_cell.length_b   1.000
_cell.length_c   1.000
_cell.angle_alpha   90.00
_cell.angle_beta   90.00
_cell.angle_gamma   90.00
#
_symmetry.space_group_name_H-M   'P 1'
#
loop_
_entity.id
_entity.type
_entity.pdbx_description
1 polymer ?
#
loop_
_entity_poly.entity_id
_entity_poly.type
_entity_poly.pdbx_seq_one_letter_code
_entity_poly.pdbx_strand_id
1 'polypeptide(L)'
;MKKWMAFGILGFLAACDTPQAPVVTGPKGQPQIQISTSGLTCYDTRCLDINPAARSVRSVGNRTTGIPRDIDVSNGTVTPAEFRRLGQIASLAGGMGSRGDR
;
A
#
# COMPACT_ATOMS: atom_id res chain seq x y z
N MET A 1 51.04 -4.08 24.43
CA MET A 1 50.21 -4.39 23.25
C MET A 1 49.04 -5.29 23.67
N LYS A 2 47.81 -4.80 23.66
CA LYS A 2 46.61 -5.65 23.77
C LYS A 2 45.43 -4.91 23.11
N LYS A 3 45.27 -5.14 21.81
CA LYS A 3 44.19 -4.59 21.00
C LYS A 3 42.89 -5.29 21.41
N TRP A 4 41.96 -4.57 22.00
CA TRP A 4 40.59 -5.04 22.18
C TRP A 4 39.82 -4.73 20.90
N MET A 5 39.53 -5.78 20.14
CA MET A 5 38.63 -5.74 18.99
C MET A 5 37.21 -5.59 19.52
N ALA A 6 36.65 -4.38 19.43
CA ALA A 6 35.22 -4.17 19.63
C ALA A 6 34.48 -4.66 18.38
N PHE A 7 33.95 -5.87 18.45
CA PHE A 7 32.98 -6.41 17.52
C PHE A 7 31.62 -5.74 17.72
N GLY A 8 30.93 -5.45 16.61
CA GLY A 8 29.47 -5.46 16.58
C GLY A 8 28.78 -4.11 16.74
N ILE A 9 28.87 -3.27 15.71
CA ILE A 9 27.74 -2.36 15.44
C ILE A 9 26.67 -3.23 14.79
N LEU A 10 25.70 -3.66 15.59
CA LEU A 10 24.45 -4.21 15.09
C LEU A 10 23.87 -3.21 14.08
N GLY A 11 23.68 -3.66 12.84
CA GLY A 11 22.93 -2.91 11.85
C GLY A 11 21.53 -2.67 12.40
N PHE A 12 21.20 -1.40 12.62
CA PHE A 12 19.82 -0.97 12.73
C PHE A 12 19.12 -1.40 11.44
N LEU A 13 18.31 -2.45 11.52
CA LEU A 13 17.28 -2.72 10.54
C LEU A 13 16.38 -1.49 10.60
N ALA A 14 16.57 -0.55 9.68
CA ALA A 14 15.58 0.46 9.39
C ALA A 14 14.33 -0.29 8.96
N ALA A 15 13.42 -0.54 9.90
CA ALA A 15 12.04 -0.81 9.58
C ALA A 15 11.61 0.41 8.77
N CYS A 16 11.43 0.22 7.46
CA CYS A 16 10.73 1.20 6.64
C CYS A 16 9.27 1.20 7.14
N ASP A 17 9.02 1.91 8.24
CA ASP A 17 7.67 2.25 8.68
C ASP A 17 7.11 3.19 7.63
N THR A 18 6.51 2.61 6.59
CA THR A 18 5.69 3.36 5.65
C THR A 18 4.57 4.00 6.46
N PRO A 19 4.43 5.34 6.45
CA PRO A 19 3.43 6.02 7.27
C PRO A 19 2.04 5.44 7.01
N GLN A 20 1.33 5.06 8.08
CA GLN A 20 -0.06 4.65 7.94
C GLN A 20 -0.88 5.83 7.40
N ALA A 21 -1.69 5.57 6.39
CA ALA A 21 -2.58 6.54 5.77
C ALA A 21 -3.56 7.10 6.81
N PRO A 22 -3.75 8.43 6.85
CA PRO A 22 -4.64 9.04 7.82
C PRO A 22 -6.09 8.60 7.55
N VAL A 23 -6.81 8.30 8.63
CA VAL A 23 -8.25 8.04 8.59
C VAL A 23 -8.97 9.33 8.97
N VAL A 24 -9.77 9.83 8.04
CA VAL A 24 -10.61 11.02 8.20
C VAL A 24 -12.07 10.63 8.35
N THR A 25 -12.84 11.49 9.00
CA THR A 25 -14.29 11.32 9.06
C THR A 25 -14.90 11.80 7.74
N GLY A 26 -15.53 10.89 7.02
CA GLY A 26 -16.22 11.18 5.78
C GLY A 26 -17.48 12.03 5.98
N PRO A 27 -18.06 12.55 4.89
CA PRO A 27 -19.20 13.46 4.93
C PRO A 27 -20.50 12.87 5.52
N LYS A 28 -20.59 11.54 5.67
CA LYS A 28 -21.72 10.85 6.32
C LYS A 28 -21.34 10.29 7.71
N GLY A 29 -20.24 10.75 8.31
CA GLY A 29 -19.74 10.28 9.61
C GLY A 29 -19.04 8.92 9.58
N GLN A 30 -18.80 8.35 8.40
CA GLN A 30 -18.11 7.07 8.24
C GLN A 30 -16.59 7.25 8.17
N PRO A 31 -15.78 6.30 8.67
CA PRO A 31 -14.32 6.37 8.51
C PRO A 31 -13.93 6.26 7.03
N GLN A 32 -13.02 7.12 6.59
CA GLN A 32 -12.45 7.11 5.25
C GLN A 32 -10.92 7.19 5.34
N ILE A 33 -10.23 6.34 4.60
CA ILE A 33 -8.79 6.34 4.46
C ILE A 33 -8.43 7.34 3.38
N GLN A 34 -7.53 8.27 3.70
CA GLN A 34 -7.01 9.21 2.72
C GLN A 34 -5.97 8.53 1.82
N ILE A 35 -6.19 8.59 0.51
CA ILE A 35 -5.26 8.06 -0.47
C ILE A 35 -4.06 9.01 -0.51
N SER A 36 -2.86 8.45 -0.37
CA SER A 36 -1.63 9.25 -0.44
C SER A 36 -1.44 9.82 -1.85
N THR A 37 -1.11 11.11 -1.93
CA THR A 37 -0.74 11.76 -3.20
C THR A 37 0.58 11.25 -3.76
N SER A 38 1.42 10.64 -2.92
CA SER A 38 2.65 9.94 -3.34
C SER A 38 2.39 8.53 -3.90
N GLY A 39 1.13 8.11 -4.01
CA GLY A 39 0.70 6.83 -4.61
C GLY A 39 0.56 5.71 -3.57
N LEU A 40 1.56 5.51 -2.70
CA LEU A 40 1.53 4.43 -1.72
C LEU A 40 0.65 4.78 -0.50
N THR A 41 -0.44 4.05 -0.34
CA THR A 41 -1.38 4.16 0.77
C THR A 41 -1.30 2.89 1.62
N CYS A 42 -0.80 3.00 2.84
CA CYS A 42 -0.71 1.89 3.78
C CYS A 42 -1.80 2.00 4.83
N TYR A 43 -2.61 0.96 4.99
CA TYR A 43 -3.63 0.92 6.02
C TYR A 43 -3.72 -0.49 6.60
N ASP A 44 -3.75 -0.56 7.94
CA ASP A 44 -3.69 -1.82 8.67
C ASP A 44 -2.40 -2.58 8.29
N THR A 45 -2.49 -3.82 7.82
CA THR A 45 -1.31 -4.62 7.43
C THR A 45 -1.02 -4.61 5.93
N ARG A 46 -1.56 -3.65 5.16
CA ARG A 46 -1.48 -3.66 3.69
C ARG A 46 -1.09 -2.31 3.12
N CYS A 47 -0.21 -2.33 2.14
CA CYS A 47 0.20 -1.16 1.36
C CYS A 47 -0.21 -1.32 -0.11
N LEU A 48 -1.01 -0.37 -0.60
CA LEU A 48 -1.51 -0.34 -1.96
C LEU A 48 -1.05 0.96 -2.62
N ASP A 49 -0.46 0.86 -3.80
CA ASP A 49 -0.24 1.98 -4.69
C ASP A 49 -1.56 2.24 -5.43
N ILE A 50 -2.26 3.29 -5.03
CA ILE A 50 -3.56 3.67 -5.57
C ILE A 50 -3.36 4.96 -6.37
N ASN A 51 -3.67 4.90 -7.66
CA ASN A 51 -3.65 6.05 -8.55
C ASN A 51 -5.08 6.41 -8.96
N PRO A 52 -5.70 7.44 -8.35
CA PRO A 52 -7.03 7.90 -8.71
C PRO A 52 -7.14 8.42 -10.15
N ALA A 53 -6.10 9.09 -10.65
CA ALA A 53 -6.10 9.68 -11.99
C ALA A 53 -6.10 8.61 -13.09
N ALA A 54 -5.32 7.55 -12.91
CA ALA A 54 -5.30 6.41 -13.83
C ALA A 54 -6.35 5.32 -13.50
N ARG A 55 -7.12 5.50 -12.41
CA ARG A 55 -8.01 4.48 -11.82
C ARG A 55 -7.34 3.11 -11.72
N SER A 56 -6.12 3.07 -11.21
CA SER A 56 -5.35 1.84 -11.09
C SER A 56 -4.89 1.59 -9.67
N VAL A 57 -4.79 0.32 -9.28
CA VAL A 57 -4.29 -0.11 -7.98
C VAL A 57 -3.24 -1.20 -8.15
N ARG A 58 -2.21 -1.17 -7.32
CA ARG A 58 -1.15 -2.19 -7.27
C ARG A 58 -0.83 -2.54 -5.82
N SER A 59 -0.72 -3.82 -5.51
CA SER A 59 -0.12 -4.27 -4.24
C SER A 59 1.38 -4.32 -4.40
N VAL A 60 2.14 -4.00 -3.34
CA VAL A 60 3.61 -4.16 -3.37
C VAL A 60 3.95 -5.61 -3.76
N GLY A 61 4.82 -5.78 -4.77
CA GLY A 61 5.19 -7.09 -5.34
C GLY A 61 4.28 -7.63 -6.47
N ASN A 62 3.13 -7.00 -6.70
CA ASN A 62 2.14 -7.44 -7.68
C ASN A 62 2.07 -6.53 -8.91
N ARG A 63 1.36 -7.00 -9.94
CA ARG A 63 1.02 -6.20 -11.12
C ARG A 63 -0.04 -5.14 -10.81
N THR A 64 0.01 -4.06 -11.57
CA THR A 64 -1.02 -3.03 -11.56
C THR A 64 -2.30 -3.58 -12.20
N THR A 65 -3.44 -3.32 -11.57
CA THR A 65 -4.76 -3.70 -12.06
C THR A 65 -5.72 -2.50 -11.98
N GLY A 66 -6.84 -2.58 -12.69
CA GLY A 66 -7.85 -1.53 -12.71
C GLY A 66 -8.67 -1.48 -11.42
N ILE A 67 -9.01 -0.27 -10.99
CA ILE A 67 -9.97 -0.03 -9.91
C ILE A 67 -11.39 -0.23 -10.47
N PRO A 68 -12.20 -1.12 -9.88
CA PRO A 68 -13.59 -1.31 -10.29
C PRO A 68 -14.39 0.00 -10.35
N ARG A 69 -15.38 0.07 -11.23
CA ARG A 69 -16.20 1.28 -11.43
C ARG A 69 -17.08 1.62 -10.24
N ASP A 70 -17.43 0.63 -9.43
CA ASP A 70 -18.26 0.76 -8.23
C ASP A 70 -17.49 1.27 -7.00
N ILE A 71 -16.16 1.40 -7.08
CA ILE A 71 -15.35 2.05 -6.05
C ILE A 71 -15.05 3.48 -6.51
N ASP A 72 -15.48 4.45 -5.71
CA ASP A 72 -15.17 5.86 -5.92
C ASP A 72 -13.84 6.20 -5.25
N VAL A 73 -12.88 6.63 -6.07
CA VAL A 73 -11.56 7.12 -5.63
C VAL A 73 -11.35 8.58 -6.04
N SER A 74 -12.32 9.20 -6.70
CA SER A 74 -12.20 10.55 -7.26
C SER A 74 -12.04 11.62 -6.18
N ASN A 75 -12.54 11.35 -4.98
CA ASN A 75 -12.42 12.26 -3.83
C ASN A 75 -11.09 12.12 -3.08
N GLY A 76 -10.16 11.26 -3.54
CA GLY A 76 -8.88 11.01 -2.87
C GLY A 76 -9.03 10.29 -1.53
N THR A 77 -10.19 9.70 -1.26
CA THR A 77 -10.45 8.89 -0.07
C THR A 77 -11.19 7.61 -0.46
N VAL A 78 -11.06 6.57 0.37
CA VAL A 78 -11.79 5.30 0.25
C VAL A 78 -12.22 4.81 1.62
N THR A 79 -13.34 4.11 1.72
CA THR A 79 -13.71 3.45 2.97
C THR A 79 -12.77 2.27 3.28
N PRO A 80 -12.64 1.86 4.56
CA PRO A 80 -11.91 0.64 4.92
C PRO A 80 -12.43 -0.63 4.24
N ALA A 81 -13.71 -0.69 3.88
CA ALA A 81 -14.26 -1.81 3.12
C ALA A 81 -13.75 -1.81 1.67
N GLU A 82 -13.78 -0.65 1.00
CA GLU A 82 -13.26 -0.49 -0.36
C GLU A 82 -11.76 -0.74 -0.42
N PHE A 83 -10.98 -0.22 0.53
CA PHE A 83 -9.53 -0.45 0.59
C PHE A 83 -9.19 -1.95 0.69
N ARG A 84 -9.92 -2.70 1.53
CA ARG A 84 -9.75 -4.17 1.63
C ARG A 84 -10.07 -4.87 0.31
N ARG A 85 -11.13 -4.46 -0.38
CA ARG A 85 -11.52 -5.01 -1.68
C ARG A 85 -10.49 -4.69 -2.76
N LEU A 86 -9.98 -3.47 -2.81
CA LEU A 86 -8.87 -3.08 -3.68
C LEU A 86 -7.63 -3.96 -3.44
N GLY A 87 -7.31 -4.23 -2.18
CA GLY A 87 -6.22 -5.13 -1.82
C GLY A 87 -6.42 -6.54 -2.34
N GLN A 88 -7.62 -7.11 -2.22
CA GLN A 88 -7.93 -8.43 -2.77
C GLN A 88 -7.76 -8.47 -4.30
N ILE A 89 -8.28 -7.46 -5.01
CA ILE A 89 -8.18 -7.39 -6.48
C ILE A 89 -6.73 -7.22 -6.93
N ALA A 90 -5.95 -6.38 -6.23
CA ALA A 90 -4.53 -6.20 -6.49
C ALA A 90 -3.72 -7.47 -6.19
N SER A 91 -4.10 -8.23 -5.16
CA SER A 91 -3.51 -9.56 -4.89
C SER A 91 -3.80 -10.56 -6.02
N LEU A 92 -5.00 -10.51 -6.60
CA LEU A 92 -5.42 -11.38 -7.71
C LEU A 92 -4.77 -11.02 -9.06
N ALA A 93 -4.20 -9.82 -9.21
CA ALA A 93 -3.52 -9.39 -10.43
C ALA A 93 -2.25 -10.21 -10.77
N GLY A 94 -1.76 -11.00 -9.80
CA GLY A 94 -0.58 -11.85 -9.94
C GLY A 94 0.74 -11.12 -9.68
N GLY A 95 1.75 -11.88 -9.29
CA GLY A 95 3.11 -11.38 -9.04
C GLY A 95 3.79 -10.93 -10.34
N MET A 96 4.72 -9.97 -10.24
CA MET A 96 5.45 -9.44 -11.39
C MET A 96 6.20 -10.54 -12.19
N GLY A 97 6.58 -11.65 -11.54
CA GLY A 97 7.32 -12.77 -12.13
C GLY A 97 6.52 -13.99 -12.62
N SER A 98 5.19 -14.05 -12.46
CA SER A 98 4.41 -15.28 -12.75
C SER A 98 4.00 -15.48 -14.23
N ARG A 99 4.69 -14.84 -15.19
CA ARG A 99 4.64 -15.21 -16.62
C ARG A 99 6.08 -15.45 -17.12
N GLY A 100 6.72 -16.46 -16.56
CA GLY A 100 7.71 -17.26 -17.28
C GLY A 100 7.03 -18.55 -17.70
N ASP A 101 7.36 -19.06 -18.88
CA ASP A 101 6.81 -20.27 -19.52
C ASP A 101 5.39 -20.17 -20.10
N ARG A 102 5.33 -19.55 -21.29
CA ARG A 102 4.58 -20.16 -22.39
C ARG A 102 5.25 -19.87 -23.73
#